data_AF-A0A7M7K2Z7-F1
#
_entry.id   AF-A0A7M7K2Z7-F1
#
_cell.length_a   1.000
_cell.length_b   1.000
_cell.length_c   1.000
_cell.angle_alpha   90.00
_cell.angle_beta   90.00
_cell.angle_gamma   90.00
#
_symmetry.space_group_name_H-M   'P 1'
#
loop_
_entity.id
_entity.type
_entity.pdbx_description
1 polymer ?
#
loop_
_entity_poly.entity_id
_entity_poly.type
_entity_poly.pdbx_seq_one_letter_code
_entity_poly.pdbx_strand_id
1 'polypeptide(L)'
;MKMDHHCPWINACVGHRNHRNFIFFLLFCVTGSIHSIVLLSLGLQRAYNVKWYADMEERYEFELRIRGREYPPLGFQPSPLVHLPFAWMLATVLSIGLSLGVIIALGSLLYFQMKMVLKNETGIEAWINQKAEMRLEEMGRSASDWVYPYDLGWKLNAQMVLAWWIKEGNGIDWPMRGGCDQYALTVEQKLQKDDKRLRRRPYVVIQRYHGGYFPWCSHGCRTCIRTPINDEPRLRLEIGQKILVTRWKRLNRFHHNLHSFQTETCIQVLVIWGISYQPIRCSRYLWYKPSRSSKGMVST
;
A
#
# COMPACT_ATOMS: atom_id res chain seq x y z
N MET A 1 0.04 -20.96 0.32
CA MET A 1 -0.66 -19.98 1.17
C MET A 1 -0.77 -18.65 0.43
N LYS A 2 -1.98 -18.21 0.11
CA LYS A 2 -2.27 -16.97 -0.63
C LYS A 2 -2.07 -15.74 0.29
N MET A 3 -0.88 -15.16 0.26
CA MET A 3 -0.50 -13.97 1.04
C MET A 3 -0.97 -12.70 0.31
N ASP A 4 -1.47 -11.74 1.07
CA ASP A 4 -1.79 -10.39 0.57
C ASP A 4 -0.68 -9.40 0.93
N HIS A 5 -0.52 -9.10 2.21
CA HIS A 5 0.52 -8.19 2.70
C HIS A 5 0.85 -8.47 4.17
N HIS A 6 1.98 -7.91 4.64
CA HIS A 6 2.22 -7.78 6.07
C HIS A 6 1.64 -6.45 6.54
N CYS A 7 0.75 -6.49 7.52
CA CYS A 7 0.10 -5.29 8.05
C CYS A 7 0.72 -4.94 9.41
N PRO A 8 1.52 -3.85 9.50
CA PRO A 8 2.16 -3.47 10.75
C PRO A 8 1.14 -3.07 11.83
N TRP A 9 -0.03 -2.58 11.43
CA TRP A 9 -1.09 -2.10 12.34
C TRP A 9 -1.76 -3.19 13.15
N ILE A 10 -1.76 -4.43 12.66
CA ILE A 10 -2.26 -5.62 13.38
C ILE A 10 -1.12 -6.56 13.78
N ASN A 11 0.14 -6.16 13.55
CA ASN A 11 1.33 -6.97 13.77
C ASN A 11 1.22 -8.40 13.23
N ALA A 12 0.61 -8.56 12.05
CA ALA A 12 0.33 -9.86 11.46
C ALA A 12 0.30 -9.80 9.94
N CYS A 13 0.58 -10.94 9.30
CA CYS A 13 0.38 -11.11 7.87
C CYS A 13 -1.11 -11.29 7.56
N VAL A 14 -1.61 -10.61 6.54
CA VAL A 14 -2.94 -10.81 5.97
C VAL A 14 -2.83 -11.76 4.77
N GLY A 15 -3.69 -12.78 4.74
CA GLY A 15 -3.75 -13.77 3.68
C GLY A 15 -4.92 -14.73 3.87
N HIS A 16 -4.89 -15.88 3.19
CA HIS A 16 -5.99 -16.86 3.14
C HIS A 16 -6.81 -17.01 4.43
N ARG A 17 -6.16 -17.28 5.58
CA ARG A 17 -6.83 -17.61 6.85
C ARG A 17 -7.43 -16.43 7.61
N ASN A 18 -7.05 -15.19 7.28
CA ASN A 18 -7.50 -14.00 8.03
C ASN A 18 -7.91 -12.84 7.14
N HIS A 19 -7.91 -13.01 5.82
CA HIS A 19 -8.30 -11.96 4.88
C HIS A 19 -9.75 -11.51 5.15
N ARG A 20 -10.68 -12.44 5.36
CA ARG A 20 -12.07 -12.15 5.75
C ARG A 20 -12.15 -11.27 6.99
N ASN A 21 -11.45 -11.68 8.05
CA ASN A 21 -11.44 -10.96 9.33
C ASN A 21 -10.87 -9.55 9.16
N PHE A 22 -9.84 -9.40 8.32
CA PHE A 22 -9.28 -8.08 8.00
C PHE A 22 -10.28 -7.18 7.27
N ILE A 23 -11.04 -7.70 6.30
CA ILE A 23 -12.11 -6.92 5.63
C ILE A 23 -13.18 -6.48 6.63
N PHE A 24 -13.65 -7.39 7.50
CA PHE A 24 -14.65 -7.04 8.52
C PHE A 24 -14.10 -6.05 9.55
N PHE A 25 -12.83 -6.18 9.95
CA PHE A 25 -12.17 -5.19 10.80
C PHE A 25 -12.23 -3.79 10.18
N LEU A 26 -11.85 -3.65 8.90
CA LEU A 26 -11.94 -2.37 8.20
C LEU A 26 -13.38 -1.86 8.11
N LEU A 27 -14.34 -2.72 7.78
CA LEU A 27 -15.75 -2.37 7.72
C LEU A 27 -16.25 -1.85 9.06
N PHE A 28 -16.00 -2.57 10.16
CA PHE A 28 -16.46 -2.19 11.48
C PHE A 28 -15.80 -0.91 12.00
N CYS A 29 -14.51 -0.69 11.71
CA CYS A 29 -13.85 0.57 12.03
C CYS A 29 -14.51 1.75 11.31
N VAL A 30 -14.81 1.62 10.01
CA VAL A 30 -15.48 2.67 9.23
C VAL A 30 -16.89 2.93 9.75
N THR A 31 -17.71 1.88 9.93
CA THR A 31 -19.09 2.04 10.43
C THR A 31 -19.11 2.57 11.86
N GLY A 32 -18.18 2.14 12.70
CA GLY A 32 -18.02 2.65 14.07
C GLY A 32 -17.67 4.14 14.09
N SER A 33 -16.75 4.58 13.22
CA SER A 33 -16.43 6.00 13.09
C SER A 33 -17.59 6.83 12.55
N ILE A 34 -18.36 6.32 11.58
CA ILE A 34 -19.59 6.98 11.10
C ILE A 34 -20.59 7.13 12.25
N HIS A 35 -20.82 6.06 13.00
CA HIS A 35 -21.73 6.07 14.15
C HIS A 35 -21.30 7.10 15.20
N SER A 36 -20.00 7.15 15.54
CA SER A 36 -19.45 8.15 16.46
C SER A 36 -19.67 9.58 15.96
N ILE A 37 -19.44 9.87 14.68
CA ILE A 37 -19.72 11.20 14.12
C ILE A 37 -21.19 11.57 14.28
N VAL A 38 -22.12 10.67 13.93
CA VAL A 38 -23.55 10.93 14.05
C VAL A 38 -23.92 11.28 15.50
N LEU A 39 -23.49 10.47 16.47
CA LEU A 39 -23.78 10.72 17.89
C LEU A 39 -23.17 12.04 18.40
N LEU A 40 -21.90 12.29 18.08
CA LEU A 40 -21.21 13.51 18.51
C LEU A 40 -21.80 14.76 17.85
N SER A 41 -22.19 14.69 16.58
CA SER A 41 -22.86 15.79 15.87
C SER A 41 -24.23 16.10 16.45
N LEU A 42 -25.05 15.08 16.76
CA LEU A 42 -26.33 15.26 17.44
C LEU A 42 -26.15 15.88 18.84
N GLY A 43 -25.15 15.41 19.60
CA GLY A 43 -24.79 15.98 20.89
C GLY A 43 -24.35 17.44 20.81
N LEU A 44 -23.50 17.77 19.84
CA LEU A 44 -23.01 19.14 19.63
C LEU A 44 -24.14 20.07 19.16
N GLN A 45 -25.01 19.61 18.27
CA GLN A 45 -26.21 20.37 17.86
C GLN A 45 -27.12 20.66 19.06
N ARG A 46 -27.33 19.67 19.94
CA ARG A 46 -28.14 19.86 21.15
C ARG A 46 -27.48 20.85 22.12
N ALA A 47 -26.17 20.78 22.30
CA ALA A 47 -25.41 21.69 23.15
C ALA A 47 -25.44 23.12 22.61
N TYR A 48 -25.26 23.31 21.29
CA TYR A 48 -25.35 24.62 20.64
C TYR A 48 -26.74 25.26 20.83
N ASN A 49 -27.80 24.45 20.75
CA ASN A 49 -29.18 24.91 20.91
C ASN A 49 -29.71 24.83 22.35
N VAL A 50 -28.84 24.74 23.36
CA VAL A 50 -29.27 24.53 24.77
C VAL A 50 -30.25 25.60 25.24
N LYS A 51 -30.04 26.86 24.85
CA LYS A 51 -30.93 27.97 25.20
C LYS A 51 -32.32 27.79 24.60
N TRP A 52 -32.41 27.38 23.33
CA TRP A 52 -33.70 27.11 22.68
C TRP A 52 -34.48 26.02 23.41
N TYR A 53 -33.80 24.95 23.84
CA TYR A 53 -34.44 23.88 24.61
C TYR A 53 -34.85 24.34 26.02
N ALA A 54 -34.02 25.13 26.70
CA ALA A 54 -34.36 25.71 28.01
C ALA A 54 -35.56 26.66 27.93
N ASP A 55 -35.56 27.60 26.96
CA ASP A 55 -36.66 28.54 26.72
C ASP A 55 -37.97 27.82 26.34
N MET A 56 -37.88 26.64 25.69
CA MET A 56 -39.04 25.81 25.38
C MET A 56 -39.59 25.10 26.62
N GLU A 57 -38.71 24.59 27.48
CA GLU A 57 -39.07 23.93 28.74
C GLU A 57 -39.72 24.91 29.72
N GLU A 58 -39.16 26.12 29.86
CA GLU A 58 -39.73 27.18 30.71
C GLU A 58 -41.13 27.61 30.23
N ARG A 59 -41.34 27.75 28.90
CA ARG A 59 -42.67 28.06 28.34
C ARG A 59 -43.68 26.96 28.61
N TYR A 60 -43.28 25.69 28.46
CA TYR A 60 -44.15 24.55 28.72
C TYR A 60 -44.53 24.45 30.21
N GLU A 61 -43.57 24.69 31.10
CA GLU A 61 -43.83 24.76 32.54
C GLU A 61 -44.81 25.90 32.89
N PHE A 62 -44.64 27.08 32.31
CA PHE A 62 -45.55 28.21 32.52
C PHE A 62 -46.99 27.90 32.06
N GLU A 63 -47.15 27.29 30.88
CA GLU A 63 -48.47 26.88 30.39
C GLU A 63 -49.16 25.84 31.29
N LEU A 64 -48.39 24.87 31.83
CA LEU A 64 -48.91 23.88 32.77
C LEU A 64 -49.40 24.54 34.08
N ARG A 65 -48.62 25.50 34.61
CA ARG A 65 -48.99 26.25 35.82
C ARG A 65 -50.27 27.06 35.63
N ILE A 66 -50.46 27.72 34.49
CA ILE A 66 -51.72 28.43 34.17
C ILE A 66 -52.92 27.49 34.17
N ARG A 67 -52.74 26.24 33.72
CA ARG A 67 -53.79 25.21 33.69
C ARG A 67 -53.96 24.48 35.03
N GLY A 68 -53.25 24.90 36.09
CA GLY A 68 -53.31 24.27 37.41
C GLY A 68 -52.74 22.84 37.45
N ARG A 69 -51.81 22.50 36.56
CA ARG A 69 -51.12 21.20 36.55
C ARG A 69 -49.68 21.34 37.06
N GLU A 70 -49.21 20.31 37.76
CA GLU A 70 -47.83 20.24 38.26
C GLU A 70 -46.83 19.83 37.17
N TYR A 71 -45.61 20.37 37.27
CA TYR A 71 -44.47 20.03 36.44
C TYR A 71 -43.40 19.29 37.28
N PRO A 72 -42.74 18.24 36.76
CA PRO A 72 -43.02 17.55 35.50
C PRO A 72 -44.26 16.65 35.59
N PRO A 73 -45.03 16.47 34.50
CA PRO A 73 -46.18 15.58 34.49
C PRO A 73 -45.75 14.11 34.70
N LEU A 74 -46.67 13.29 35.20
CA LEU A 74 -46.38 11.87 35.50
C LEU A 74 -45.82 11.14 34.26
N GLY A 75 -44.63 10.55 34.40
CA GLY A 75 -43.94 9.83 33.32
C GLY A 75 -43.08 10.71 32.42
N PHE A 76 -43.05 12.03 32.62
CA PHE A 76 -42.13 12.91 31.91
C PHE A 76 -40.82 13.05 32.68
N GLN A 77 -39.71 12.73 32.03
CA GLN A 77 -38.37 13.03 32.54
C GLN A 77 -37.86 14.32 31.88
N PRO A 78 -37.49 15.34 32.67
CA PRO A 78 -36.88 16.55 32.12
C PRO A 78 -35.59 16.18 31.41
N SER A 79 -35.26 16.96 30.38
CA SER A 79 -34.06 16.71 29.60
C SER A 79 -32.82 16.86 30.50
N PRO A 80 -31.92 15.86 30.59
CA PRO A 80 -30.73 15.99 31.42
C PRO A 80 -29.88 17.16 30.91
N LEU A 81 -29.63 18.14 31.78
CA LEU A 81 -28.83 19.30 31.45
C LEU A 81 -27.35 18.89 31.42
N VAL A 82 -26.83 18.61 30.23
CA VAL A 82 -25.41 18.28 30.06
C VAL A 82 -24.63 19.59 29.95
N HIS A 83 -24.00 20.00 31.05
CA HIS A 83 -23.02 21.08 31.00
C HIS A 83 -21.82 20.62 30.18
N LEU A 84 -21.58 21.29 29.06
CA LEU A 84 -20.43 21.05 28.17
C LEU A 84 -19.43 22.20 28.32
N PRO A 85 -18.43 22.07 29.22
CA PRO A 85 -17.32 23.02 29.29
C PRO A 85 -16.61 23.16 27.96
N PHE A 86 -15.94 24.30 27.76
CA PHE A 86 -15.17 24.57 26.54
C PHE A 86 -14.20 23.43 26.17
N ALA A 87 -13.53 22.83 27.17
CA ALA A 87 -12.62 21.70 26.95
C ALA A 87 -13.31 20.48 26.34
N TRP A 88 -14.51 20.12 26.81
CA TRP A 88 -15.27 18.98 26.29
C TRP A 88 -15.89 19.26 24.93
N MET A 89 -16.30 20.52 24.68
CA MET A 89 -16.72 20.96 23.36
C MET A 89 -15.55 20.84 22.36
N LEU A 90 -14.36 21.32 22.72
CA LEU A 90 -13.16 21.19 21.90
C LEU A 90 -12.80 19.72 21.66
N ALA A 91 -12.81 18.89 22.69
CA ALA A 91 -12.57 17.45 22.57
C ALA A 91 -13.58 16.76 21.64
N THR A 92 -14.85 17.18 21.67
CA THR A 92 -15.91 16.68 20.79
C THR A 92 -15.63 17.03 19.33
N VAL A 93 -15.30 18.29 19.05
CA VAL A 93 -14.95 18.76 17.69
C VAL A 93 -13.71 18.05 17.17
N LEU A 94 -12.66 17.89 17.99
CA LEU A 94 -11.47 17.13 17.63
C LEU A 94 -11.79 15.65 17.36
N SER A 95 -12.66 15.04 18.16
CA SER A 95 -13.08 13.65 17.98
C SER A 95 -13.86 13.44 16.69
N ILE A 96 -14.71 14.39 16.29
CA ILE A 96 -15.38 14.40 14.98
C ILE A 96 -14.33 14.49 13.86
N GLY A 97 -13.38 15.42 13.97
CA GLY A 97 -12.30 15.59 12.99
C GLY A 97 -11.43 14.33 12.83
N LEU A 98 -11.03 13.70 13.93
CA LEU A 98 -10.27 12.44 13.92
C LEU A 98 -11.09 11.29 13.34
N SER A 99 -12.37 11.18 13.71
CA SER A 99 -13.27 10.16 13.16
C SER A 99 -13.44 10.32 11.65
N LEU A 100 -13.53 11.56 11.16
CA LEU A 100 -13.59 11.84 9.72
C LEU A 100 -12.29 11.40 9.03
N GLY A 101 -11.14 11.68 9.64
CA GLY A 101 -9.84 11.20 9.16
C GLY A 101 -9.79 9.66 9.05
N VAL A 102 -10.29 8.96 10.06
CA VAL A 102 -10.38 7.48 10.06
C VAL A 102 -11.29 6.97 8.95
N ILE A 103 -12.46 7.59 8.74
CA ILE A 103 -13.39 7.21 7.66
C ILE A 103 -12.73 7.35 6.30
N ILE A 104 -12.04 8.47 6.04
CA ILE A 104 -11.36 8.70 4.76
C ILE A 104 -10.22 7.69 4.57
N ALA A 105 -9.34 7.56 5.57
CA ALA A 105 -8.17 6.68 5.48
C ALA A 105 -8.56 5.20 5.36
N LEU A 106 -9.32 4.68 6.33
CA LEU A 106 -9.71 3.27 6.36
C LEU A 106 -10.79 2.95 5.32
N GLY A 107 -11.66 3.90 4.98
CA GLY A 107 -12.64 3.75 3.91
C GLY A 107 -11.96 3.61 2.54
N SER A 108 -10.91 4.39 2.27
CA SER A 108 -10.12 4.23 1.04
C SER A 108 -9.43 2.86 0.99
N LEU A 109 -8.86 2.41 2.11
CA LEU A 109 -8.23 1.10 2.22
C LEU A 109 -9.25 -0.03 2.03
N LEU A 110 -10.43 0.07 2.66
CA LEU A 110 -11.53 -0.88 2.49
C LEU A 110 -11.99 -0.93 1.04
N TYR A 111 -12.12 0.21 0.37
CA TYR A 111 -12.48 0.27 -1.05
C TYR A 111 -11.48 -0.48 -1.92
N PHE A 112 -10.18 -0.24 -1.74
CA PHE A 112 -9.15 -0.97 -2.48
C PHE A 112 -9.19 -2.46 -2.19
N GLN A 113 -9.28 -2.85 -0.92
CA GLN A 113 -9.35 -4.26 -0.52
C GLN A 113 -10.59 -4.97 -1.07
N MET A 114 -11.75 -4.30 -1.06
CA MET A 114 -12.97 -4.82 -1.67
C MET A 114 -12.84 -4.98 -3.19
N LYS A 115 -12.21 -4.02 -3.87
CA LYS A 115 -11.92 -4.14 -5.31
C LYS A 115 -11.05 -5.36 -5.62
N MET A 116 -10.06 -5.64 -4.78
CA MET A 116 -9.19 -6.82 -4.90
C MET A 116 -9.96 -8.11 -4.66
N VAL A 117 -10.81 -8.16 -3.63
CA VAL A 117 -11.73 -9.29 -3.36
C VAL A 117 -12.65 -9.56 -4.54
N LEU A 118 -13.24 -8.52 -5.15
CA LEU A 118 -14.14 -8.68 -6.30
C LEU A 118 -13.43 -9.24 -7.54
N LYS A 119 -12.11 -9.05 -7.66
CA LYS A 119 -11.27 -9.63 -8.71
C LYS A 119 -10.60 -10.95 -8.32
N ASN A 120 -10.83 -11.43 -7.09
CA ASN A 120 -10.14 -12.56 -6.47
C ASN A 120 -8.60 -12.47 -6.51
N GLU A 121 -8.09 -11.27 -6.38
CA GLU A 121 -6.67 -10.94 -6.53
C GLU A 121 -6.08 -10.52 -5.19
N THR A 122 -4.83 -10.88 -4.91
CA THR A 122 -4.07 -10.26 -3.80
C THR A 122 -3.17 -9.14 -4.30
N GLY A 123 -2.69 -8.27 -3.41
CA GLY A 123 -1.77 -7.19 -3.76
C GLY A 123 -0.48 -7.69 -4.43
N ILE A 124 -0.02 -8.88 -4.04
CA ILE A 124 1.12 -9.55 -4.69
C ILE A 124 0.74 -10.00 -6.11
N GLU A 125 -0.44 -10.59 -6.27
CA GLU A 125 -0.94 -11.08 -7.55
C GLU A 125 -1.19 -9.95 -8.55
N ALA A 126 -1.77 -8.83 -8.11
CA ALA A 126 -1.90 -7.61 -8.92
C ALA A 126 -0.58 -7.12 -9.49
N TRP A 127 0.47 -7.15 -8.68
CA TRP A 127 1.78 -6.73 -9.16
C TRP A 127 2.40 -7.72 -10.15
N ILE A 128 2.10 -9.01 -10.03
CA ILE A 128 2.52 -10.03 -11.00
C ILE A 128 1.78 -9.85 -12.32
N ASN A 129 0.46 -9.64 -12.25
CA ASN A 129 -0.39 -9.43 -13.41
C ASN A 129 0.00 -8.18 -14.19
N GLN A 130 0.15 -7.05 -13.50
CA GLN A 130 0.62 -5.80 -14.12
C GLN A 130 1.95 -5.99 -14.85
N LYS A 131 2.84 -6.82 -14.31
CA LYS A 131 4.13 -7.11 -14.96
C LYS A 131 4.04 -8.06 -16.12
N ALA A 132 3.14 -9.03 -16.07
CA ALA A 132 2.87 -9.91 -17.20
C ALA A 132 2.36 -9.08 -18.37
N GLU A 133 1.42 -8.16 -18.12
CA GLU A 133 0.90 -7.19 -19.10
C GLU A 133 2.02 -6.33 -19.70
N MET A 134 2.81 -5.66 -18.87
CA MET A 134 3.95 -4.85 -19.35
C MET A 134 4.96 -5.66 -20.18
N ARG A 135 5.24 -6.92 -19.79
CA ARG A 135 6.14 -7.80 -20.53
C ARG A 135 5.60 -8.15 -21.92
N LEU A 136 4.30 -8.38 -22.04
CA LEU A 136 3.66 -8.64 -23.33
C LEU A 136 3.72 -7.41 -24.23
N GLU A 137 3.43 -6.23 -23.68
CA GLU A 137 3.55 -4.96 -24.40
C GLU A 137 4.99 -4.72 -24.89
N GLU A 138 6.00 -4.99 -24.06
CA GLU A 138 7.42 -4.91 -24.44
C GLU A 138 7.78 -5.88 -25.58
N MET A 139 7.06 -7.01 -25.70
CA MET A 139 7.20 -7.99 -26.80
C MET A 139 6.36 -7.64 -28.04
N GLY A 140 5.65 -6.50 -28.04
CA GLY A 140 4.75 -6.10 -29.13
C GLY A 140 3.44 -6.90 -29.18
N ARG A 141 3.07 -7.56 -28.08
CA ARG A 141 1.81 -8.30 -27.92
C ARG A 141 0.80 -7.46 -27.16
N SER A 142 -0.48 -7.81 -27.33
CA SER A 142 -1.56 -7.16 -26.58
C SER A 142 -1.55 -7.61 -25.11
N ALA A 143 -1.82 -6.69 -24.18
CA ALA A 143 -2.02 -7.00 -22.77
C ALA A 143 -3.18 -7.99 -22.54
N SER A 144 -4.17 -8.02 -23.44
CA SER A 144 -5.30 -8.96 -23.41
C SER A 144 -4.91 -10.42 -23.58
N ASP A 145 -3.69 -10.69 -24.03
CA ASP A 145 -3.18 -12.06 -24.15
C ASP A 145 -2.89 -12.69 -22.77
N TRP A 146 -2.74 -11.87 -21.72
CA TRP A 146 -2.61 -12.36 -20.35
C TRP A 146 -3.99 -12.57 -19.73
N VAL A 147 -4.28 -13.81 -19.34
CA VAL A 147 -5.52 -14.18 -18.66
C VAL A 147 -5.24 -14.54 -17.22
N TYR A 148 -5.82 -13.79 -16.28
CA TYR A 148 -5.71 -14.08 -14.87
C TYR A 148 -6.60 -15.29 -14.49
N PRO A 149 -6.04 -16.38 -13.92
CA PRO A 149 -6.73 -17.66 -13.80
C PRO A 149 -7.78 -17.72 -12.68
N TYR A 150 -7.64 -16.89 -11.64
CA TYR A 150 -8.47 -16.98 -10.43
C TYR A 150 -9.72 -16.09 -10.46
N ASP A 151 -9.92 -15.29 -11.49
CA ASP A 151 -11.13 -14.48 -11.64
C ASP A 151 -12.30 -15.32 -12.21
N LEU A 152 -13.20 -15.73 -11.31
CA LEU A 152 -14.40 -16.52 -11.58
C LEU A 152 -15.67 -15.65 -11.73
N GLY A 153 -15.51 -14.32 -11.70
CA GLY A 153 -16.61 -13.37 -11.66
C GLY A 153 -16.92 -12.88 -10.25
N TRP A 154 -17.33 -11.61 -10.16
CA TRP A 154 -17.40 -10.85 -8.92
C TRP A 154 -18.21 -11.49 -7.79
N LYS A 155 -19.31 -12.20 -8.11
CA LYS A 155 -20.15 -12.88 -7.10
C LYS A 155 -19.42 -14.04 -6.44
N LEU A 156 -18.83 -14.92 -7.24
CA LEU A 156 -18.10 -16.09 -6.76
C LEU A 156 -16.83 -15.64 -6.03
N ASN A 157 -16.11 -14.68 -6.60
CA ASN A 157 -14.92 -14.09 -5.99
C ASN A 157 -15.22 -13.51 -4.59
N ALA A 158 -16.29 -12.73 -4.46
CA ALA A 158 -16.73 -12.18 -3.17
C ALA A 158 -17.12 -13.28 -2.18
N GLN A 159 -17.87 -14.28 -2.64
CA GLN A 159 -18.30 -15.41 -1.80
C GLN A 159 -17.10 -16.19 -1.26
N MET A 160 -16.06 -16.43 -2.06
CA MET A 160 -14.85 -17.15 -1.62
C MET A 160 -14.16 -16.49 -0.42
N VAL A 161 -14.20 -15.16 -0.32
CA VAL A 161 -13.55 -14.43 0.77
C VAL A 161 -14.52 -14.11 1.90
N LEU A 162 -15.73 -13.65 1.60
CA LEU A 162 -16.64 -13.04 2.59
C LEU A 162 -17.69 -14.01 3.16
N ALA A 163 -18.01 -15.09 2.47
CA ALA A 163 -19.07 -16.00 2.90
C ALA A 163 -18.62 -16.89 4.06
N TRP A 164 -19.28 -16.76 5.21
CA TRP A 164 -19.00 -17.58 6.40
C TRP A 164 -19.41 -19.04 6.24
N TRP A 165 -20.37 -19.34 5.36
CA TRP A 165 -20.87 -20.70 5.11
C TRP A 165 -20.03 -21.50 4.12
N ILE A 166 -19.09 -20.87 3.40
CA ILE A 166 -18.20 -21.56 2.48
C ILE A 166 -17.00 -22.07 3.26
N LYS A 167 -16.79 -23.39 3.21
CA LYS A 167 -15.64 -24.04 3.84
C LYS A 167 -14.36 -23.47 3.24
N GLU A 168 -13.45 -23.03 4.12
CA GLU A 168 -12.15 -22.53 3.71
C GLU A 168 -11.37 -23.63 2.97
N GLY A 169 -10.82 -23.29 1.80
CA GLY A 169 -9.97 -24.19 1.03
C GLY A 169 -8.66 -24.51 1.75
N ASN A 170 -7.89 -25.45 1.21
CA ASN A 170 -6.57 -25.84 1.75
C ASN A 170 -5.50 -24.72 1.64
N GLY A 171 -5.78 -23.63 0.92
CA GLY A 171 -4.88 -22.49 0.72
C GLY A 171 -3.72 -22.76 -0.25
N ILE A 172 -3.79 -23.87 -0.99
CA ILE A 172 -2.84 -24.31 -2.02
C ILE A 172 -3.58 -24.38 -3.36
N ASP A 173 -4.69 -25.10 -3.39
CA ASP A 173 -5.53 -25.31 -4.55
C ASP A 173 -6.70 -24.33 -4.54
N TRP A 174 -6.99 -23.77 -5.71
CA TRP A 174 -7.99 -22.73 -5.88
C TRP A 174 -8.81 -23.03 -7.12
N PRO A 175 -10.12 -22.78 -7.09
CA PRO A 175 -10.92 -22.86 -8.30
C PRO A 175 -10.43 -21.83 -9.33
N MET A 176 -10.41 -22.24 -10.59
CA MET A 176 -9.89 -21.44 -11.70
C MET A 176 -10.85 -21.42 -12.87
N ARG A 177 -10.66 -20.44 -13.76
CA ARG A 177 -11.31 -20.40 -15.06
C ARG A 177 -10.92 -21.61 -15.91
N GLY A 178 -11.86 -22.11 -16.71
CA GLY A 178 -11.61 -23.23 -17.63
C GLY A 178 -10.48 -22.90 -18.63
N GLY A 179 -9.59 -23.86 -18.86
CA GLY A 179 -8.43 -23.69 -19.75
C GLY A 179 -7.22 -23.01 -19.11
N CYS A 180 -7.26 -22.69 -17.82
CA CYS A 180 -6.13 -22.14 -17.07
C CYS A 180 -5.41 -23.20 -16.23
N ASP A 181 -4.12 -22.98 -15.98
CA ASP A 181 -3.27 -23.81 -15.12
C ASP A 181 -3.10 -23.22 -13.71
N GLN A 182 -3.10 -24.08 -12.69
CA GLN A 182 -2.95 -23.73 -11.26
C GLN A 182 -1.64 -23.00 -10.98
N TYR A 183 -0.61 -23.28 -11.77
CA TYR A 183 0.71 -22.71 -11.58
C TYR A 183 1.03 -21.59 -12.57
N ALA A 184 0.06 -21.08 -13.33
CA ALA A 184 0.28 -20.02 -14.32
C ALA A 184 1.01 -18.78 -13.74
N LEU A 185 0.59 -18.28 -12.57
CA LEU A 185 1.30 -17.18 -11.89
C LEU A 185 2.71 -17.57 -11.45
N THR A 186 2.92 -18.81 -11.01
CA THR A 186 4.25 -19.29 -10.59
C THR A 186 5.20 -19.38 -11.77
N VAL A 187 4.71 -19.85 -12.92
CA VAL A 187 5.46 -19.88 -14.18
C VAL A 187 5.81 -18.46 -14.62
N GLU A 188 4.85 -17.54 -14.60
CA GLU A 188 5.08 -16.14 -14.94
C GLU A 188 6.11 -15.48 -14.00
N GLN A 189 6.04 -15.73 -12.69
CA GLN A 189 7.03 -15.25 -11.74
C GLN A 189 8.44 -15.80 -12.02
N LYS A 190 8.57 -17.06 -12.45
CA LYS A 190 9.87 -17.64 -12.85
C LYS A 190 10.42 -16.90 -14.06
N LEU A 191 9.60 -16.67 -15.09
CA LEU A 191 9.98 -15.88 -16.27
C LEU A 191 10.45 -14.47 -15.89
N GLN A 192 9.72 -13.78 -15.02
CA GLN A 192 10.09 -12.46 -14.52
C GLN A 192 11.41 -12.47 -13.72
N LYS A 193 11.70 -13.55 -12.97
CA LYS A 193 12.97 -13.70 -12.24
C LYS A 193 14.13 -13.98 -13.19
N ASP A 194 13.92 -14.81 -14.20
CA ASP A 194 14.95 -15.14 -15.19
C ASP A 194 15.28 -13.95 -16.08
N ASP A 195 14.28 -13.19 -16.50
CA ASP A 195 14.51 -11.93 -17.22
C ASP A 195 15.29 -10.91 -16.35
N LYS A 196 14.95 -10.77 -15.06
CA LYS A 196 15.78 -9.96 -14.12
C LYS A 196 17.21 -10.48 -14.01
N ARG A 197 17.42 -11.81 -14.04
CA ARG A 197 18.77 -12.41 -14.01
C ARG A 197 19.54 -12.14 -15.30
N LEU A 198 18.89 -12.04 -16.44
CA LEU A 198 19.51 -11.66 -17.71
C LEU A 198 19.87 -10.18 -17.76
N ARG A 199 19.04 -9.32 -17.16
CA ARG A 199 19.26 -7.86 -17.12
C ARG A 199 20.28 -7.40 -16.07
N ARG A 200 20.77 -8.28 -15.20
CA ARG A 200 21.75 -7.93 -14.15
C ARG A 200 23.10 -7.56 -14.75
N ARG A 201 23.73 -6.51 -14.23
CA ARG A 201 25.04 -6.05 -14.67
C ARG A 201 26.06 -6.17 -13.53
N PRO A 202 27.28 -6.66 -13.80
CA PRO A 202 28.34 -6.74 -12.80
C PRO A 202 29.00 -5.37 -12.57
N TYR A 203 29.26 -5.07 -11.31
CA TYR A 203 29.91 -3.84 -10.86
C TYR A 203 30.91 -4.10 -9.74
N VAL A 204 31.85 -3.17 -9.58
CA VAL A 204 32.82 -3.15 -8.47
C VAL A 204 32.51 -2.00 -7.54
N VAL A 205 32.46 -2.29 -6.25
CA VAL A 205 32.35 -1.28 -5.19
C VAL A 205 33.65 -0.48 -5.12
N ILE A 206 33.58 0.83 -5.35
CA ILE A 206 34.74 1.73 -5.21
C ILE A 206 34.73 2.53 -3.91
N GLN A 207 33.57 2.61 -3.25
CA GLN A 207 33.39 3.30 -1.99
C GLN A 207 32.71 2.38 -0.97
N ARG A 208 33.30 2.25 0.21
CA ARG A 208 32.80 1.41 1.29
C ARG A 208 31.45 1.92 1.82
N TYR A 209 30.51 1.02 2.07
CA TYR A 209 29.24 1.34 2.73
C TYR A 209 28.95 0.38 3.89
N HIS A 210 28.81 0.94 5.09
CA HIS A 210 28.66 0.16 6.33
C HIS A 210 27.25 -0.40 6.56
N GLY A 211 26.25 -0.05 5.74
CA GLY A 211 24.87 -0.50 5.94
C GLY A 211 24.05 0.30 6.96
N GLY A 212 24.54 1.46 7.43
CA GLY A 212 23.85 2.30 8.40
C GLY A 212 22.71 3.14 7.81
N TYR A 213 21.70 3.47 8.64
CA TYR A 213 20.56 4.34 8.28
C TYR A 213 20.98 5.77 7.91
N PHE A 214 22.00 6.31 8.58
CA PHE A 214 22.45 7.69 8.41
C PHE A 214 23.93 7.76 8.00
N PRO A 215 24.27 7.59 6.72
CA PRO A 215 25.66 7.64 6.25
C PRO A 215 26.20 9.06 6.09
N TRP A 216 25.71 10.05 6.84
CA TRP A 216 26.05 11.47 6.69
C TRP A 216 27.56 11.79 6.76
N CYS A 217 28.31 11.16 7.66
CA CYS A 217 29.75 11.35 7.80
C CYS A 217 30.57 10.70 6.67
N SER A 218 30.04 9.72 5.95
CA SER A 218 30.78 8.96 4.93
C SER A 218 30.34 9.25 3.48
N HIS A 219 29.08 9.64 3.29
CA HIS A 219 28.47 9.86 1.97
C HIS A 219 27.74 11.22 1.88
N GLY A 220 27.84 12.06 2.91
CA GLY A 220 27.26 13.41 2.97
C GLY A 220 25.78 13.45 3.39
N CYS A 221 25.33 14.60 3.90
CA CYS A 221 23.96 14.80 4.41
C CYS A 221 22.89 14.65 3.33
N ARG A 222 23.22 14.93 2.06
CA ARG A 222 22.35 14.65 0.91
C ARG A 222 22.01 13.16 0.83
N THR A 223 22.85 12.29 1.38
CA THR A 223 22.65 10.83 1.42
C THR A 223 21.57 10.38 2.41
N CYS A 224 21.28 11.17 3.43
CA CYS A 224 20.20 10.87 4.37
C CYS A 224 18.82 11.29 3.83
N ILE A 225 18.75 12.38 3.06
CA ILE A 225 17.48 12.99 2.63
C ILE A 225 16.82 12.25 1.45
N ARG A 226 17.61 11.57 0.61
CA ARG A 226 17.11 10.81 -0.56
C ARG A 226 17.18 9.29 -0.39
N THR A 227 17.41 8.80 0.83
CA THR A 227 17.26 7.37 1.11
C THR A 227 15.83 7.16 1.57
N PRO A 228 14.99 6.39 0.85
CA PRO A 228 13.66 6.09 1.35
C PRO A 228 13.79 5.26 2.64
N ILE A 229 12.97 5.60 3.62
CA ILE A 229 12.89 4.88 4.89
C ILE A 229 12.12 3.58 4.60
N ASN A 230 12.85 2.53 4.24
CA ASN A 230 12.31 1.20 4.00
C ASN A 230 12.91 0.21 5.03
N ASP A 231 12.14 -0.81 5.38
CA ASP A 231 12.55 -1.90 6.28
C ASP A 231 13.51 -2.92 5.64
N GLU A 232 13.97 -2.66 4.41
CA GLU A 232 14.87 -3.57 3.71
C GLU A 232 16.27 -3.58 4.34
N PRO A 233 16.89 -4.78 4.47
CA PRO A 233 18.23 -4.90 5.04
C PRO A 233 19.24 -4.19 4.13
N ARG A 234 19.95 -3.21 4.70
CA ARG A 234 21.00 -2.46 4.00
C ARG A 234 22.22 -3.34 3.82
N LEU A 235 22.57 -3.61 2.57
CA LEU A 235 23.71 -4.45 2.25
C LEU A 235 25.03 -3.73 2.60
N ARG A 236 25.87 -4.35 3.42
CA ARG A 236 27.24 -3.89 3.67
C ARG A 236 28.11 -4.15 2.44
N LEU A 237 28.87 -3.14 2.02
CA LEU A 237 29.70 -3.16 0.83
C LEU A 237 31.15 -2.82 1.18
N GLU A 238 32.07 -3.67 0.76
CA GLU A 238 33.52 -3.47 0.94
C GLU A 238 34.17 -3.12 -0.41
N ILE A 239 35.26 -2.35 -0.39
CA ILE A 239 35.95 -1.89 -1.61
C ILE A 239 36.51 -3.11 -2.37
N GLY A 240 36.33 -3.14 -3.69
CA GLY A 240 36.75 -4.26 -4.54
C GLY A 240 35.74 -5.42 -4.62
N GLN A 241 34.67 -5.40 -3.82
CA GLN A 241 33.61 -6.40 -3.88
C GLN A 241 32.87 -6.32 -5.23
N LYS A 242 32.66 -7.47 -5.87
CA LYS A 242 31.87 -7.58 -7.10
C LYS A 242 30.40 -7.80 -6.76
N ILE A 243 29.52 -6.97 -7.27
CA ILE A 243 28.08 -7.06 -7.06
C ILE A 243 27.32 -7.10 -8.39
N LEU A 244 26.18 -7.79 -8.41
CA LEU A 244 25.28 -7.85 -9.56
C LEU A 244 24.10 -6.92 -9.30
N VAL A 245 23.86 -5.97 -10.21
CA VAL A 245 22.85 -4.94 -10.05
C VAL A 245 21.84 -5.00 -11.19
N THR A 246 20.55 -5.04 -10.83
CA THR A 246 19.43 -5.20 -11.77
C THR A 246 18.65 -3.92 -12.04
N ARG A 247 18.80 -2.87 -11.23
CA ARG A 247 18.12 -1.57 -11.42
C ARG A 247 19.13 -0.47 -11.72
N TRP A 248 18.84 0.29 -12.77
CA TRP A 248 19.69 1.39 -13.25
C TRP A 248 18.80 2.58 -13.61
N LYS A 249 19.08 3.76 -13.06
CA LYS A 249 18.67 5.04 -13.64
C LYS A 249 19.89 5.94 -13.78
N ARG A 250 20.06 6.51 -14.97
CA ARG A 250 21.11 7.48 -15.30
C ARG A 250 20.76 8.79 -14.59
N LEU A 251 21.47 9.15 -13.53
CA LEU A 251 21.45 10.53 -13.04
C LEU A 251 22.25 11.38 -14.04
N ASN A 252 21.58 11.90 -15.07
CA ASN A 252 22.16 12.86 -15.99
C ASN A 252 22.50 14.15 -15.24
N ARG A 253 23.78 14.35 -14.91
CA ARG A 253 24.43 15.66 -14.97
C ARG A 253 25.85 15.44 -15.51
N PHE A 254 26.09 16.04 -16.67
CA PHE A 254 27.34 16.03 -17.45
C PHE A 254 27.68 14.73 -18.19
N HIS A 255 27.30 14.66 -19.47
CA HIS A 255 28.26 14.60 -20.58
C HIS A 255 27.50 14.60 -21.91
N HIS A 256 27.45 15.77 -22.57
CA HIS A 256 27.52 15.81 -24.02
C HIS A 256 28.98 15.57 -24.38
N ASN A 257 29.20 14.68 -25.34
CA ASN A 257 30.47 14.40 -26.02
C ASN A 257 31.55 13.80 -25.14
N LEU A 258 31.94 12.55 -25.45
CA LEU A 258 33.31 12.18 -25.81
C LEU A 258 33.44 10.65 -25.84
N HIS A 259 34.03 10.18 -26.93
CA HIS A 259 34.73 8.91 -26.98
C HIS A 259 35.79 8.87 -25.86
N SER A 260 36.03 7.67 -25.31
CA SER A 260 36.98 7.35 -24.23
C SER A 260 36.58 7.77 -22.81
N PHE A 261 37.15 7.06 -21.82
CA PHE A 261 37.14 7.27 -20.37
C PHE A 261 36.29 6.34 -19.47
N GLN A 262 36.98 5.82 -18.46
CA GLN A 262 36.48 5.06 -17.31
C GLN A 262 35.24 5.75 -16.73
N THR A 263 34.09 5.11 -16.83
CA THR A 263 32.87 5.65 -16.27
C THR A 263 32.79 5.28 -14.78
N GLU A 264 33.19 6.21 -13.90
CA GLU A 264 32.72 6.19 -12.52
C GLU A 264 31.19 6.32 -12.55
N THR A 265 30.47 5.28 -12.10
CA THR A 265 29.01 5.28 -12.14
C THR A 265 28.42 5.15 -10.75
N CYS A 266 27.43 5.97 -10.44
CA CYS A 266 26.66 5.79 -9.23
C CYS A 266 25.62 4.67 -9.42
N ILE A 267 25.83 3.52 -8.77
CA ILE A 267 24.84 2.45 -8.58
C ILE A 267 23.81 2.89 -7.55
N GLN A 268 22.54 2.65 -7.86
CA GLN A 268 21.45 2.78 -6.91
C GLN A 268 20.98 1.37 -6.55
N VAL A 269 21.19 0.92 -5.32
CA VAL A 269 20.56 -0.30 -4.81
C VAL A 269 19.20 0.10 -4.25
N LEU A 270 18.10 -0.37 -4.87
CA LEU A 270 16.75 -0.16 -4.33
C LEU A 270 15.79 -1.28 -4.73
N VAL A 271 14.95 -1.74 -3.80
CA VAL A 271 13.67 -2.38 -4.11
C VAL A 271 12.52 -1.44 -3.64
N ILE A 272 11.71 -1.08 -4.65
CA ILE A 272 10.32 -0.58 -4.72
C ILE A 272 9.75 0.33 -3.60
N TRP A 273 9.71 1.65 -3.82
CA TRP A 273 8.53 2.50 -4.13
C TRP A 273 9.02 3.95 -4.39
N GLY A 274 8.27 4.73 -5.16
CA GLY A 274 8.70 6.04 -5.63
C GLY A 274 8.80 7.07 -4.51
N ILE A 275 9.99 7.66 -4.34
CA ILE A 275 10.33 9.07 -4.04
C ILE A 275 11.80 9.10 -3.59
N SER A 276 12.63 9.82 -4.36
CA SER A 276 14.04 10.22 -4.09
C SER A 276 15.06 9.12 -3.79
N TYR A 277 16.24 9.18 -4.46
CA TYR A 277 17.19 8.06 -4.57
C TYR A 277 18.64 8.46 -4.23
N GLN A 278 19.41 7.54 -3.64
CA GLN A 278 20.85 7.72 -3.39
C GLN A 278 21.79 7.07 -4.40
N PRO A 279 22.97 7.67 -4.66
CA PRO A 279 24.06 7.08 -5.42
C PRO A 279 25.12 6.37 -4.54
N ILE A 280 25.42 5.10 -4.80
CA ILE A 280 26.63 4.37 -4.36
C ILE A 280 27.62 4.38 -5.53
N ARG A 281 28.84 4.87 -5.38
CA ARG A 281 29.78 4.82 -6.52
C ARG A 281 30.29 3.41 -6.76
N CYS A 282 30.29 3.01 -8.03
CA CYS A 282 30.80 1.74 -8.51
C CYS A 282 31.22 1.84 -9.99
N SER A 283 32.14 0.97 -10.42
CA SER A 283 32.56 0.91 -11.84
C SER A 283 31.99 -0.32 -12.53
N ARG A 284 31.57 -0.18 -13.80
CA ARG A 284 31.01 -1.28 -14.62
C ARG A 284 32.13 -2.10 -15.25
N TYR A 285 32.00 -3.43 -15.23
CA TYR A 285 32.89 -4.29 -16.02
C TYR A 285 32.55 -4.21 -17.51
N LEU A 286 33.54 -3.84 -18.33
CA LEU A 286 33.54 -4.06 -19.77
C LEU A 286 34.06 -5.47 -20.03
N TRP A 287 33.15 -6.41 -20.29
CA TRP A 287 33.55 -7.68 -20.92
C TRP A 287 33.75 -7.39 -22.40
N TYR A 288 34.99 -7.55 -22.85
CA TYR A 288 35.35 -7.47 -24.26
C TYR A 288 34.53 -8.51 -25.02
N LYS A 289 33.68 -8.08 -25.96
CA LYS A 289 33.13 -8.99 -26.98
C LYS A 289 34.34 -9.54 -27.74
N PRO A 290 34.53 -10.87 -27.88
CA PRO A 290 35.50 -11.35 -28.87
C PRO A 290 35.07 -10.78 -30.21
N SER A 291 35.97 -10.06 -30.88
CA SER A 291 35.77 -9.70 -32.27
C SER A 291 35.49 -10.99 -33.03
N ARG A 292 34.41 -11.01 -33.83
CA ARG A 292 34.33 -11.97 -34.93
C ARG A 292 35.51 -11.62 -35.84
N SER A 293 36.60 -12.37 -35.69
CA SER A 293 37.70 -12.37 -36.63
C SER A 293 37.12 -12.82 -37.97
N SER A 294 37.17 -11.90 -38.93
CA SER A 294 37.25 -12.22 -40.34
C SER A 294 38.47 -13.12 -40.58
N LYS A 295 38.23 -14.27 -41.21
CA LYS A 295 39.17 -14.99 -42.07
C LYS A 295 38.33 -15.30 -43.32
N GLY A 296 38.62 -14.68 -44.46
CA GLY A 296 39.70 -15.07 -45.37
C GLY A 296 39.08 -16.03 -46.39
N MET A 297 38.59 -15.53 -47.53
CA MET A 297 39.34 -15.45 -48.79
C MET A 297 39.72 -16.86 -49.28
N VAL A 298 38.84 -17.43 -50.10
CA VAL A 298 39.09 -18.63 -50.91
C VAL A 298 39.57 -18.13 -52.27
N SER A 299 40.84 -18.39 -52.59
CA SER A 299 41.38 -18.34 -53.93
C SER A 299 40.93 -19.57 -54.72
N THR A 300 40.39 -19.34 -55.91
CA THR A 300 40.49 -20.27 -57.05
C THR A 300 41.90 -20.23 -57.63
#